data_AF-A0A2T6ZAS9-F1
#
_entry.id   AF-A0A2T6ZAS9-F1
#
_cell.length_a   1.000
_cell.length_b   1.000
_cell.length_c   1.000
_cell.angle_alpha   90.00
_cell.angle_beta   90.00
_cell.angle_gamma   90.00
#
_symmetry.space_group_name_H-M   'P 1'
#
loop_
_entity.id
_entity.type
_entity.pdbx_description
1 polymer ?
#
loop_
_entity_poly.entity_id
_entity_poly.type
_entity_poly.pdbx_seq_one_letter_code
_entity_poly.pdbx_strand_id
1 'polypeptide(L)' 'MGAVKLMDDERVAVEPACGISAAVIYDSVLRKVCPELGPESNVVLVVCGGNSISAEMLVEYRNTYGRLDTPAAVQAYT' A
#
# COMPACT_ATOMS: atom_id res chain seq x y z
N MET A 1 0.53 2.84 -3.77
CA MET A 1 0.53 3.88 -2.67
C MET A 1 -0.08 3.37 -1.36
N GLY A 2 0.65 2.58 -0.56
CA GLY A 2 0.03 1.82 0.54
C GLY A 2 -0.60 2.64 1.68
N ALA A 3 0.01 3.75 2.13
CA ALA A 3 -0.58 4.56 3.22
C ALA A 3 -1.92 5.22 2.84
N VAL A 4 -2.04 5.69 1.59
CA VAL A 4 -3.28 6.29 1.07
C VAL A 4 -4.35 5.22 0.86
N LYS A 5 -3.99 4.05 0.32
CA LYS A 5 -4.95 2.95 0.11
C LYS A 5 -5.47 2.34 1.41
N LEU A 6 -4.61 2.19 2.43
CA LEU A 6 -5.05 1.76 3.77
C LEU A 6 -6.06 2.75 4.37
N MET A 7 -5.93 4.04 4.11
CA MET A 7 -6.92 5.02 4.55
C MET A 7 -8.24 4.88 3.77
N ASP A 8 -8.17 4.69 2.45
CA ASP A 8 -9.37 4.57 1.59
C ASP A 8 -10.16 3.29 1.89
N ASP A 9 -9.48 2.16 2.00
CA ASP A 9 -10.10 0.84 2.09
C ASP A 9 -10.42 0.47 3.55
N GLU A 10 -9.48 0.70 4.46
CA GLU A 10 -9.55 0.21 5.85
C GLU A 10 -9.79 1.31 6.88
N ARG A 11 -9.78 2.60 6.47
CA ARG A 11 -9.91 3.78 7.36
C ARG A 11 -8.83 3.84 8.44
N VAL A 12 -7.64 3.34 8.14
CA VAL A 12 -6.48 3.38 9.04
C VAL A 12 -5.43 4.33 8.48
N ALA A 13 -5.20 5.45 9.19
CA ALA A 13 -4.12 6.37 8.87
C ALA A 13 -2.79 5.83 9.40
N VAL A 14 -1.79 5.71 8.51
CA VAL A 14 -0.47 5.18 8.84
C VAL A 14 0.64 6.02 8.22
N GLU A 15 1.82 6.01 8.85
CA GLU A 15 3.01 6.65 8.27
C GLU A 15 3.41 5.96 6.95
N PRO A 16 4.11 6.67 6.03
CA PRO A 16 4.64 6.06 4.80
C PRO A 16 5.51 4.83 5.06
N ALA A 17 6.27 4.82 6.16
CA ALA A 17 7.10 3.69 6.57
C ALA A 17 6.29 2.43 6.90
N CYS A 18 5.09 2.57 7.46
CA CYS A 18 4.16 1.44 7.62
C CYS A 18 3.48 1.10 6.28
N GLY A 19 3.12 2.12 5.51
CA GLY A 19 2.42 1.96 4.24
C GLY A 19 3.19 1.16 3.18
N ILE A 20 4.53 1.09 3.25
CA ILE A 20 5.32 0.28 2.30
C ILE A 20 4.97 -1.20 2.36
N SER A 21 4.64 -1.73 3.54
CA SER A 21 4.24 -3.14 3.71
C SER A 21 2.93 -3.42 2.99
N ALA A 22 1.96 -2.49 3.04
CA ALA A 22 0.72 -2.60 2.28
C ALA A 22 0.94 -2.42 0.76
N ALA A 23 1.90 -1.57 0.37
CA ALA A 23 2.24 -1.37 -1.04
C ALA A 23 2.71 -2.66 -1.73
N VAL A 24 3.40 -3.56 -1.01
CA VAL A 24 3.78 -4.88 -1.54
C VAL A 24 2.57 -5.69 -2.01
N ILE A 25 1.42 -5.53 -1.34
CA ILE A 25 0.17 -6.22 -1.67
C ILE A 25 -0.56 -5.47 -2.78
N TYR A 26 -0.84 -4.18 -2.57
CA TYR A 26 -1.61 -3.36 -3.51
C TYR A 26 -0.95 -3.22 -4.88
N ASP A 27 0.37 -3.25 -4.94
CA ASP A 27 1.13 -3.09 -6.17
C ASP A 27 1.55 -4.47 -6.76
N SER A 28 0.89 -5.56 -6.33
CA SER A 28 1.07 -6.94 -6.81
C SER A 28 2.49 -7.54 -6.68
N VAL A 29 3.39 -6.88 -5.96
CA VAL A 29 4.77 -7.33 -5.72
C VAL A 29 4.80 -8.67 -4.98
N LEU A 30 3.86 -8.92 -4.06
CA LEU A 30 3.79 -10.16 -3.28
C LEU A 30 3.81 -11.41 -4.17
N ARG A 31 3.09 -11.39 -5.30
CA ARG A 31 3.02 -12.52 -6.24
C ARG A 31 4.38 -12.82 -6.88
N LYS A 32 5.24 -11.81 -7.04
CA LYS A 32 6.58 -11.99 -7.60
C LYS A 32 7.55 -12.57 -6.58
N VAL A 33 7.51 -12.08 -5.35
CA VAL A 33 8.48 -12.44 -4.30
C VAL A 33 8.11 -13.74 -3.57
N CYS A 34 6.83 -14.10 -3.58
CA CYS A 34 6.30 -15.34 -2.99
C CYS A 34 5.40 -16.08 -4.00
N PRO A 35 5.97 -16.61 -5.11
CA PRO A 35 5.21 -17.24 -6.19
C PRO A 35 4.46 -18.52 -5.78
N GLU A 36 4.81 -19.12 -4.64
CA GLU A 36 4.16 -20.28 -4.05
C GLU A 36 2.80 -19.97 -3.41
N LEU A 37 2.48 -18.71 -3.15
CA LEU A 37 1.21 -18.32 -2.56
C LEU A 37 0.06 -18.49 -3.56
N GLY A 38 -1.01 -19.14 -3.10
CA GLY A 38 -2.23 -19.37 -3.85
C GLY A 38 -3.45 -18.69 -3.22
N PRO A 39 -4.63 -18.82 -3.85
CA PRO A 39 -5.88 -18.29 -3.31
C PRO A 39 -6.22 -18.77 -1.89
N GLU A 40 -5.79 -19.97 -1.51
CA GLU A 40 -6.02 -20.57 -0.18
C GLU A 40 -4.96 -20.18 0.86
N SER A 41 -3.94 -19.39 0.48
CA SER A 41 -2.89 -18.97 1.40
C SER A 41 -3.37 -17.84 2.30
N ASN A 42 -3.10 -17.95 3.61
CA ASN A 42 -3.33 -16.86 4.56
C ASN A 42 -2.07 -15.99 4.67
N VAL A 43 -2.22 -14.68 4.48
CA VAL A 43 -1.14 -13.70 4.58
C VAL A 43 -1.43 -12.74 5.73
N VAL A 44 -0.45 -12.54 6.61
CA VAL A 44 -0.53 -11.56 7.69
C VAL A 44 0.29 -10.33 7.31
N LEU A 45 -0.39 -9.19 7.19
CA LEU A 45 0.25 -7.88 7.05
C LEU A 45 0.35 -7.21 8.43
N VAL A 46 1.57 -6.90 8.88
CA VAL A 46 1.75 -6.11 10.10
C VAL A 46 1.59 -4.62 9.77
N VAL A 47 0.55 -4.02 10.33
CA VAL A 47 0.29 -2.56 10.23
C VAL A 47 0.80 -1.91 11.52
N CYS A 48 2.06 -1.50 11.53
CA CYS A 48 2.67 -0.87 12.72
C CYS A 48 2.17 0.56 13.00
N GLY A 49 1.48 1.19 12.04
CA GLY A 49 0.87 2.50 12.18
C GLY A 49 1.88 3.63 12.07
N GLY A 50 2.30 4.17 13.22
CA GLY A 50 3.03 5.42 13.33
C GLY A 50 2.13 6.59 13.73
N ASN A 51 2.73 7.65 14.28
CA ASN A 51 1.99 8.80 14.86
C ASN A 51 2.21 10.10 14.08
N SER A 52 3.26 10.17 13.26
CA SER A 52 3.65 11.35 12.48
C SER A 52 2.91 11.40 11.14
N ILE A 53 1.58 11.28 11.18
CA ILE A 53 0.71 11.30 10.01
C ILE A 53 -0.58 12.10 10.29
N SER A 54 -1.14 12.73 9.27
CA SER A 54 -2.36 13.53 9.33
C SER A 54 -3.16 13.35 8.03
N ALA A 55 -4.43 13.75 8.05
CA ALA A 55 -5.28 13.69 6.87
C ALA A 55 -4.76 14.58 5.73
N GLU A 56 -4.24 15.77 6.06
CA GLU A 56 -3.67 16.72 5.11
C GLU A 56 -2.45 16.12 4.40
N MET A 57 -1.58 15.43 5.13
CA MET A 57 -0.44 14.73 4.53
C MET A 57 -0.89 13.62 3.58
N LEU A 58 -1.94 12.85 3.91
CA LEU A 58 -2.48 11.83 3.01
C LEU A 58 -3.06 12.45 1.72
N VAL A 59 -3.72 13.60 1.82
CA VAL A 59 -4.19 14.36 0.64
C VAL A 59 -3.00 14.86 -0.19
N GLU A 60 -1.96 15.39 0.44
CA GLU A 60 -0.73 15.81 -0.24
C GLU A 60 -0.06 14.64 -0.95
N TYR A 61 0.04 13.47 -0.30
CA TYR A 61 0.60 12.27 -0.92
C TYR A 61 -0.20 11.84 -2.15
N ARG A 62 -1.54 11.93 -2.09
CA ARG A 62 -2.39 11.65 -3.25
C ARG A 62 -2.11 12.63 -4.40
N ASN A 63 -2.02 13.92 -4.11
CA ASN A 63 -1.78 14.93 -5.14
C ASN A 63 -0.39 14.80 -5.77
N THR A 64 0.63 14.52 -4.96
CA THR A 64 2.03 14.44 -5.39
C THR A 64 2.35 13.11 -6.07
N TYR A 65 1.84 11.99 -5.53
CA TYR A 65 2.23 10.63 -5.95
C TYR A 65 1.11 9.85 -6.65
N GLY A 66 -0.11 10.37 -6.75
CA GLY A 66 -1.29 9.68 -7.32
C GLY A 66 -1.06 9.05 -8.70
N ARG A 67 -0.21 9.67 -9.53
CA ARG A 67 0.17 9.14 -10.85
C ARG A 67 0.86 7.76 -10.80
N LEU A 68 1.50 7.41 -9.69
CA LEU A 68 2.19 6.13 -9.48
C LEU A 68 1.22 4.98 -9.20
N ASP A 69 -0.04 5.29 -8.90
CA ASP A 69 -1.07 4.33 -8.51
C ASP A 69 -2.02 3.97 -9.66
N THR A 70 -1.70 4.41 -10.88
CA THR A 70 -2.45 4.05 -12.08
C THR A 70 -2.29 2.57 -12.39
N PRO A 71 -3.29 1.90 -12.99
CA PRO A 71 -3.16 0.49 -13.38
C PRO A 71 -1.91 0.22 -14.24
N ALA A 72 -1.56 1.14 -15.14
CA ALA A 72 -0.36 1.04 -15.96
C ALA A 72 0.94 1.12 -15.14
N ALA A 73 0.99 1.98 -14.11
CA ALA A 73 2.16 2.12 -13.23
C ALA A 73 2.29 0.94 -12.27
N VAL A 74 1.18 0.42 -11.75
CA VAL A 74 1.16 -0.77 -10.89
C VAL A 74 1.59 -2.02 -11.68
N GLN A 75 1.17 -2.12 -12.95
CA GLN A 75 1.53 -3.26 -13.81
C GLN A 75 3.03 -3.31 -14.17
N ALA A 76 3.77 -2.20 -14.02
CA ALA A 76 5.23 -2.22 -14.14
C ALA A 76 5.91 -3.06 -13.03
N TYR A 77 5.20 -3.28 -11.91
CA TYR A 77 5.63 -4.16 -10.83
C TYR A 77 5.04 -5.56 -10.91
N THR A 78 4.30 -5.90 -11.97
CA THR A 78 3.81 -7.27 -12.31
C THR A 78 4.68 -7.94 -13.36
#